data_AF-A0A842EWF9-F1
#
_entry.id   AF-A0A842EWF9-F1
#
_cell.length_a   1.000
_cell.length_b   1.000
_cell.length_c   1.000
_cell.angle_alpha   90.00
_cell.angle_beta   90.00
_cell.angle_gamma   90.00
#
_symmetry.space_group_name_H-M   'P 1'
#
loop_
_entity.id
_entity.type
_entity.pdbx_description
1 polymer ?
#
loop_
_entity_poly.entity_id
_entity_poly.type
_entity_poly.pdbx_seq_one_letter_code
_entity_poly.pdbx_strand_id
1 'polypeptide(L)'
;ANADVTMNFYDASNNLIASKKVTIATASAEISTANYTVGTTNITGTFAGDIRKLAVSVNGTKYYGGSLTTNGTYKFYVLDKKIKATDTVIVYGYDANNGLLSEKAVTIVE
;
A
#
# COMPACT_ATOMS: atom_id res chain seq x y z
N ALA A 1 13.07 -0.16 2.41
CA ALA A 1 14.23 0.45 1.72
C ALA A 1 14.91 -0.66 0.94
N ASN A 2 15.20 -0.45 -0.33
CA ASN A 2 15.92 -1.43 -1.13
C ASN A 2 17.27 -1.69 -0.46
N ALA A 3 17.61 -2.96 -0.30
CA ALA A 3 18.90 -3.36 0.21
C ALA A 3 19.82 -3.64 -0.97
N ASP A 4 20.99 -3.02 -0.99
CA ASP A 4 22.02 -3.35 -1.94
C ASP A 4 22.98 -4.35 -1.31
N VAL A 5 23.16 -5.51 -1.94
CA VAL A 5 24.12 -6.53 -1.55
C VAL A 5 25.21 -6.61 -2.61
N THR A 6 26.46 -6.69 -2.20
CA THR A 6 27.58 -6.91 -3.13
C THR A 6 27.95 -8.38 -3.11
N MET A 7 27.85 -9.04 -4.27
CA MET A 7 28.39 -10.38 -4.48
C MET A 7 29.86 -10.25 -4.87
N ASN A 8 30.76 -10.76 -4.04
CA ASN A 8 32.19 -10.82 -4.30
C ASN A 8 32.56 -12.20 -4.86
N PHE A 9 33.32 -12.22 -5.95
CA PHE A 9 33.83 -13.44 -6.58
C PHE A 9 35.33 -13.53 -6.31
N TYR A 10 35.76 -14.65 -5.73
CA TYR A 10 37.16 -14.89 -5.38
C TYR A 10 37.74 -16.02 -6.24
N ASP A 11 39.02 -15.97 -6.53
CA ASP A 11 39.77 -17.09 -7.10
C ASP A 11 40.12 -18.16 -6.03
N ALA A 12 40.77 -19.25 -6.45
CA ALA A 12 41.18 -20.33 -5.56
C ALA A 12 42.23 -19.92 -4.50
N SER A 13 42.89 -18.77 -4.68
CA SER A 13 43.85 -18.21 -3.73
C SER A 13 43.22 -17.16 -2.79
N ASN A 14 41.88 -17.04 -2.81
CA ASN A 14 41.10 -16.04 -2.07
C ASN A 14 41.33 -14.58 -2.51
N ASN A 15 41.84 -14.33 -3.72
CA ASN A 15 41.91 -12.98 -4.26
C ASN A 15 40.56 -12.59 -4.87
N LEU A 16 40.11 -11.36 -4.61
CA LEU A 16 38.89 -10.83 -5.21
C LEU A 16 39.12 -10.58 -6.71
N ILE A 17 38.38 -11.27 -7.58
CA ILE A 17 38.49 -11.17 -9.04
C ILE A 17 37.37 -10.34 -9.68
N ALA A 18 36.22 -10.24 -9.01
CA ALA A 18 35.11 -9.40 -9.45
C ALA A 18 34.15 -9.10 -8.30
N SER A 19 33.38 -8.04 -8.44
CA SER A 19 32.22 -7.77 -7.59
C SER A 19 31.03 -7.37 -8.45
N LYS A 20 29.83 -7.80 -8.06
CA LYS A 20 28.58 -7.39 -8.69
C LYS A 20 27.62 -6.88 -7.64
N LYS A 21 27.10 -5.67 -7.86
CA LYS A 21 26.01 -5.13 -7.07
C LYS A 21 24.70 -5.85 -7.42
N VAL A 22 24.02 -6.37 -6.42
CA VAL A 22 22.70 -6.99 -6.50
C VAL A 22 21.75 -6.14 -5.68
N THR A 23 20.79 -5.51 -6.35
CA THR A 23 19.74 -4.76 -5.67
C THR A 23 18.60 -5.71 -5.31
N ILE A 24 18.35 -5.85 -4.01
CA ILE A 24 17.17 -6.53 -3.50
C ILE A 24 16.06 -5.50 -3.49
N ALA A 25 15.18 -5.60 -4.49
CA ALA A 25 13.92 -4.88 -4.48
C ALA A 25 13.04 -5.49 -3.39
N THR A 26 12.95 -4.82 -2.23
CA THR A 26 11.82 -5.05 -1.34
C THR A 26 10.58 -4.61 -2.11
N ALA A 27 9.66 -5.52 -2.43
CA ALA A 27 8.36 -5.13 -2.96
C ALA A 27 7.71 -4.21 -1.93
N SER A 28 7.73 -2.90 -2.19
CA SER A 28 7.11 -1.93 -1.30
C SER A 28 5.60 -2.08 -1.43
N ALA A 29 4.94 -2.46 -0.34
CA ALA A 29 3.50 -2.42 -0.27
C ALA A 29 3.03 -0.96 -0.30
N GLU A 30 2.11 -0.65 -1.21
CA GLU A 30 1.64 0.71 -1.44
C GLU A 30 0.16 0.72 -1.79
N ILE A 31 -0.61 1.65 -1.20
CA ILE A 31 -1.89 2.08 -1.75
C ILE A 31 -1.59 3.06 -2.90
N SER A 32 -1.67 2.61 -4.14
CA SER A 32 -1.28 3.40 -5.31
C SER A 32 -2.33 4.46 -5.68
N THR A 33 -3.62 4.13 -5.59
CA THR A 33 -4.72 5.09 -5.83
C THR A 33 -5.80 4.98 -4.76
N ALA A 34 -6.51 6.07 -4.50
CA ALA A 34 -7.63 6.14 -3.57
C ALA A 34 -8.58 7.26 -4.00
N ASN A 35 -9.72 6.90 -4.57
CA ASN A 35 -10.66 7.87 -5.13
C ASN A 35 -12.06 7.65 -4.57
N TYR A 36 -12.80 8.75 -4.40
CA TYR A 36 -14.18 8.73 -3.98
C TYR A 36 -14.97 9.85 -4.65
N THR A 37 -16.14 9.51 -5.18
CA THR A 37 -17.14 10.51 -5.61
C THR A 37 -18.24 10.56 -4.56
N VAL A 38 -18.58 11.75 -4.10
CA VAL A 38 -19.60 11.95 -3.06
C VAL A 38 -20.92 11.28 -3.45
N GLY A 39 -21.52 10.55 -2.50
CA GLY A 39 -22.77 9.83 -2.72
C GLY A 39 -22.62 8.43 -3.32
N THR A 40 -21.44 8.05 -3.82
CA THR A 40 -21.18 6.67 -4.26
C THR A 40 -21.02 5.72 -3.07
N THR A 41 -21.13 4.42 -3.37
CA THR A 41 -21.17 3.37 -2.34
C THR A 41 -19.81 3.03 -1.73
N ASN A 42 -18.73 3.24 -2.48
CA ASN A 42 -17.41 2.74 -2.12
C ASN A 42 -16.31 3.76 -2.45
N ILE A 43 -15.28 3.81 -1.61
CA ILE A 43 -13.94 4.25 -2.02
C ILE A 43 -13.33 3.12 -2.82
N THR A 44 -12.70 3.42 -3.94
CA THR A 44 -11.99 2.44 -4.76
C THR A 44 -10.58 2.91 -5.09
N GLY A 45 -9.74 1.95 -5.41
CA GLY A 45 -8.38 2.23 -5.81
C GLY A 45 -7.58 0.98 -6.11
N THR A 46 -6.28 1.18 -6.22
CA THR A 46 -5.29 0.16 -6.54
C THR A 46 -4.23 0.09 -5.47
N PHE A 47 -3.63 -1.08 -5.34
CA PHE A 47 -2.54 -1.34 -4.40
C PHE A 47 -1.53 -2.32 -4.98
N ALA A 48 -0.32 -2.29 -4.44
CA ALA A 48 0.76 -3.20 -4.76
C ALA A 48 1.36 -3.79 -3.48
N GLY A 49 2.13 -4.87 -3.65
CA GLY A 49 2.80 -5.59 -2.57
C GLY A 49 1.84 -6.35 -1.65
N ASP A 50 2.31 -6.71 -0.47
CA ASP A 50 1.65 -7.64 0.45
C ASP A 50 0.60 -7.00 1.36
N ILE A 51 -0.22 -6.10 0.83
CA ILE A 51 -1.40 -5.58 1.55
C ILE A 51 -2.46 -6.67 1.63
N ARG A 52 -2.81 -7.07 2.85
CA ARG A 52 -3.79 -8.14 3.13
C ARG A 52 -5.03 -7.64 3.85
N LYS A 53 -4.98 -6.45 4.45
CA LYS A 53 -6.09 -5.84 5.21
C LYS A 53 -6.20 -4.35 4.91
N LEU A 54 -7.41 -3.81 5.01
CA LEU A 54 -7.69 -2.39 4.81
C LEU A 54 -8.41 -1.76 6.00
N ALA A 55 -8.17 -0.46 6.16
CA ALA A 55 -9.01 0.42 6.96
C ALA A 55 -9.21 1.75 6.24
N VAL A 56 -10.26 2.48 6.60
CA VAL A 56 -10.48 3.87 6.18
C VAL A 56 -10.70 4.70 7.44
N SER A 57 -10.10 5.88 7.53
CA SER A 57 -10.49 6.89 8.52
C SER A 57 -11.24 8.03 7.87
N VAL A 58 -12.33 8.48 8.49
CA VAL A 58 -13.05 9.71 8.13
C VAL A 58 -12.94 10.65 9.33
N ASN A 59 -12.32 11.81 9.14
CA ASN A 59 -12.08 12.82 10.20
C ASN A 59 -11.49 12.19 11.48
N GLY A 60 -10.50 11.32 11.32
CA GLY A 60 -9.81 10.62 12.41
C GLY A 60 -10.51 9.36 12.95
N THR A 61 -11.79 9.13 12.63
CA THR A 61 -12.50 7.92 13.06
C THR A 61 -12.19 6.77 12.11
N LYS A 62 -11.56 5.70 12.61
CA LYS A 62 -11.09 4.56 11.81
C LYS A 62 -12.12 3.42 11.73
N TYR A 63 -12.30 2.88 10.53
CA TYR A 63 -13.19 1.76 10.20
C TYR A 63 -12.39 0.68 9.48
N TYR A 64 -12.58 -0.58 9.85
CA TYR A 64 -11.85 -1.72 9.29
C TYR A 64 -12.75 -2.54 8.36
N GLY A 65 -12.18 -3.13 7.32
CA GLY A 65 -12.92 -3.97 6.37
C GLY A 65 -12.55 -3.71 4.92
N GLY A 66 -13.53 -3.77 4.02
CA GLY A 66 -13.31 -3.66 2.58
C GLY A 66 -12.94 -5.00 1.93
N SER A 67 -12.68 -4.95 0.62
CA SER A 67 -12.29 -6.12 -0.16
C SER A 67 -11.07 -5.79 -1.01
N LEU A 68 -10.13 -6.72 -1.05
CA LEU A 68 -8.94 -6.70 -1.89
C LEU A 68 -9.11 -7.76 -2.97
N THR A 69 -8.75 -7.44 -4.21
CA THR A 69 -8.71 -8.40 -5.31
C THR A 69 -7.27 -8.84 -5.57
N THR A 70 -7.11 -10.02 -6.16
CA THR A 70 -5.78 -10.54 -6.58
C THR A 70 -5.12 -9.67 -7.66
N ASN A 71 -5.90 -8.84 -8.35
CA ASN A 71 -5.42 -7.97 -9.42
C ASN A 71 -4.96 -6.60 -8.90
N GLY A 72 -4.78 -6.44 -7.58
CA GLY A 72 -4.29 -5.20 -6.99
C GLY A 72 -5.33 -4.09 -6.96
N THR A 73 -6.63 -4.41 -6.92
CA THR A 73 -7.70 -3.41 -6.75
C THR A 73 -8.43 -3.61 -5.43
N TYR A 74 -8.98 -2.53 -4.89
CA TYR A 74 -9.78 -2.62 -3.67
C TYR A 74 -11.06 -1.79 -3.72
N LYS A 75 -11.98 -2.16 -2.83
CA LYS A 75 -13.18 -1.38 -2.53
C LYS A 75 -13.42 -1.33 -1.03
N PHE A 76 -13.90 -0.19 -0.53
CA PHE A 76 -14.30 -0.01 0.86
C PHE A 76 -15.64 0.71 0.92
N TYR A 77 -16.64 0.08 1.55
CA TYR A 77 -17.99 0.64 1.64
C TYR A 77 -18.04 1.85 2.58
N VAL A 78 -18.61 2.96 2.09
CA VAL A 78 -18.64 4.24 2.83
C VAL A 78 -19.97 4.99 2.74
N LEU A 79 -21.00 4.44 2.09
CA LEU A 79 -22.28 5.14 1.90
C LEU A 79 -22.95 5.57 3.22
N ASP A 80 -22.73 4.79 4.28
CA ASP A 80 -23.24 5.05 5.62
C ASP A 80 -22.42 6.10 6.38
N LYS A 81 -21.21 6.44 5.90
CA LYS A 81 -20.32 7.42 6.52
C LYS A 81 -20.59 8.87 6.10
N LYS A 82 -21.41 9.07 5.06
CA LYS A 82 -21.86 10.40 4.59
C LYS A 82 -20.70 11.38 4.36
N ILE A 83 -19.63 10.88 3.74
CA ILE A 83 -18.42 11.64 3.42
C ILE A 83 -18.79 12.83 2.51
N LYS A 84 -18.24 14.00 2.86
CA LYS A 84 -18.35 15.26 2.12
C LYS A 84 -16.99 15.63 1.50
N ALA A 85 -17.00 16.52 0.52
CA ALA A 85 -15.77 17.03 -0.12
C ALA A 85 -14.80 17.70 0.86
N THR A 86 -15.30 18.19 2.00
CA THR A 86 -14.49 18.84 3.05
C THR A 86 -13.89 17.87 4.06
N ASP A 87 -14.27 16.58 4.03
CA ASP A 87 -13.80 15.61 5.01
C ASP A 87 -12.38 15.16 4.71
N THR A 88 -11.61 14.91 5.76
CA THR A 88 -10.31 14.26 5.64
C THR A 88 -10.47 12.75 5.67
N VAL A 89 -10.21 12.09 4.54
CA VAL A 89 -10.36 10.64 4.40
C VAL A 89 -9.03 10.00 4.01
N ILE A 90 -8.65 8.94 4.72
CA ILE A 90 -7.39 8.21 4.50
C ILE A 90 -7.68 6.71 4.41
N VAL A 91 -7.13 6.05 3.40
CA VAL A 91 -7.09 4.58 3.28
C VAL A 91 -5.78 4.09 3.85
N TYR A 92 -5.84 3.00 4.62
CA TYR A 92 -4.68 2.33 5.22
C TYR A 92 -4.63 0.89 4.74
N GLY A 93 -3.45 0.43 4.32
CA GLY A 93 -3.16 -0.96 3.99
C GLY A 93 -2.21 -1.59 5.00
N TYR A 94 -2.56 -2.80 5.45
CA TYR A 94 -1.80 -3.55 6.45
C TYR A 94 -1.40 -4.93 5.93
N ASP A 95 -0.37 -5.50 6.54
CA ASP A 95 -0.02 -6.91 6.37
C ASP A 95 -1.03 -7.85 7.09
N ALA A 96 -0.80 -9.15 6.99
CA ALA A 96 -1.65 -10.17 7.64
C ALA A 96 -1.61 -10.10 9.19
N ASN A 97 -0.56 -9.53 9.78
CA ASN A 97 -0.31 -9.42 11.22
C ASN A 97 -0.74 -8.07 11.82
N ASN A 98 -1.46 -7.24 11.05
CA ASN A 98 -1.88 -5.88 11.40
C ASN A 98 -0.74 -4.84 11.44
N GLY A 99 0.43 -5.12 10.87
CA GLY A 99 1.47 -4.14 10.63
C GLY A 99 1.03 -3.17 9.54
N LEU A 100 1.08 -1.86 9.81
CA LEU A 100 0.76 -0.83 8.83
C LEU A 100 1.86 -0.77 7.77
N LEU A 101 1.48 -0.91 6.50
CA LEU A 101 2.41 -0.91 5.37
C LEU A 101 2.33 0.38 4.55
N SER A 102 1.12 0.93 4.39
CA SER A 102 0.90 2.10 3.55
C SER A 102 -0.37 2.84 3.97
N GLU A 103 -0.39 4.16 3.76
CA GLU A 103 -1.58 4.98 3.88
C GLU A 103 -1.63 6.00 2.74
N LYS A 104 -2.85 6.40 2.36
CA LYS A 104 -3.05 7.38 1.30
C LYS A 104 -4.30 8.21 1.54
N ALA A 105 -4.16 9.52 1.40
CA ALA A 105 -5.29 10.43 1.35
C ALA A 105 -6.18 10.10 0.15
N VAL A 106 -7.49 10.11 0.36
CA VAL A 106 -8.48 9.87 -0.68
C VAL A 106 -8.70 11.16 -1.46
N THR A 107 -8.64 11.09 -2.79
CA THR A 107 -9.11 12.17 -3.66
C THR A 107 -10.63 12.15 -3.67
N ILE A 108 -11.26 13.18 -3.12
CA ILE A 108 -12.72 13.32 -3.07
C ILE A 108 -13.15 14.30 -4.17
N VAL A 109 -14.11 13.88 -4.99
CA VAL A 109 -14.76 14.71 -6.01
C VAL A 109 -16.27 14.72 -5.80
N GLU A 110 -16.92 15.78 -6.27
CA GLU A 110 -18.40 15.90 -6.29
C GLU A 110 -19.01 15.23 -7.53
#